data_AF-A0A858AQY1-F1
#
_entry.id   AF-A0A858AQY1-F1
#
_cell.length_a   1.000
_cell.length_b   1.000
_cell.length_c   1.000
_cell.angle_alpha   90.00
_cell.angle_beta   90.00
_cell.angle_gamma   90.00
#
_symmetry.space_group_name_H-M   'P 1'
#
loop_
_entity.id
_entity.type
_entity.pdbx_description
1 polymer ?
#
loop_
_entity_poly.entity_id
_entity_poly.type
_entity_poly.pdbx_seq_one_letter_code
_entity_poly.pdbx_strand_id
1 'polypeptide(L)'
;MRNSVKLVIALLVIAVIYFGYSSWIDTVAIYNINGNELGSTGFNNILREIWELNFENKSAYDYLAKDPELLALMGSLNIIENGGLSEASKANLDFIIALVDFGNKATATEGNDKLTYLFEGFMAPNSLAKKLLDPFKLILVGGVFALFVPLTIKVFLGTVSGIKVYLRGRQANLLFNYEKSIAYATDLQAKIAANDLAAVKASYGAYAGLSFKPKFLDNMMDELIVLIVKEKNVSHLADPAQTVVDGLKTMYSKERQRAITGRGDEMFFDFKRGYEYSSLGSSKVAEYYKAMPDSERTSNLGWKMISLEMIRFGLFLAITFLPAFAIFGVITAALNGVASDLSDSLSVLIVSTIALGTWIISAVVCHYIYIMRKPIYRDMKKEIAKPLRIYYILYFLMFMTLAVSMVGIASVGAITEPGSGTKIWSWFAAIASLVLSSSLILYVIATLIDANKVSDGMSKKALLNGIVIPLIAWVVGVMTTLAIILLNGFVSEENLADYENIIAIVSIINFVTLVVFWIYIALSGFILNNVVYNKKRHVMTKKALADKALEVEIED
;
A
#
# COMPACT_ATOMS: atom_id res chain seq x y z
N MET A 1 -3.24 -10.74 -7.44
CA MET A 1 -2.82 -9.85 -6.31
C MET A 1 -1.82 -8.77 -6.75
N ARG A 2 -1.07 -8.96 -7.84
CA ARG A 2 -0.14 -7.95 -8.36
C ARG A 2 -0.80 -6.59 -8.69
N ASN A 3 -2.03 -6.59 -9.18
CA ASN A 3 -2.76 -5.33 -9.41
C ASN A 3 -2.99 -4.60 -8.09
N SER A 4 -3.34 -5.29 -7.01
CA SER A 4 -3.49 -4.67 -5.68
C SER A 4 -2.19 -4.03 -5.20
N VAL A 5 -1.02 -4.65 -5.44
CA VAL A 5 0.29 -4.05 -5.15
C VAL A 5 0.51 -2.74 -5.92
N LYS A 6 0.22 -2.74 -7.22
CA LYS A 6 0.30 -1.52 -8.05
C LYS A 6 -0.64 -0.42 -7.57
N LEU A 7 -1.84 -0.79 -7.12
CA LEU A 7 -2.81 0.16 -6.56
C LEU A 7 -2.32 0.74 -5.22
N VAL A 8 -1.69 -0.05 -4.36
CA VAL A 8 -1.07 0.43 -3.10
C VAL A 8 0.06 1.42 -3.39
N ILE A 9 0.90 1.17 -4.40
CA ILE A 9 1.95 2.10 -4.81
C ILE A 9 1.37 3.38 -5.41
N ALA A 10 0.31 3.27 -6.23
CA ALA A 10 -0.39 4.45 -6.74
C ALA A 10 -0.99 5.29 -5.60
N LEU A 11 -1.54 4.64 -4.56
CA LEU A 11 -2.03 5.32 -3.36
C LEU A 11 -0.93 6.10 -2.64
N LEU A 12 0.26 5.50 -2.49
CA LEU A 12 1.42 6.18 -1.92
C LEU A 12 1.82 7.40 -2.74
N VAL A 13 1.95 7.26 -4.06
CA VAL A 13 2.33 8.38 -4.95
C VAL A 13 1.34 9.54 -4.83
N ILE A 14 0.04 9.25 -4.82
CA ILE A 14 -1.00 10.27 -4.66
C ILE A 14 -0.91 10.94 -3.27
N ALA A 15 -0.68 10.16 -2.21
CA ALA A 15 -0.50 10.70 -0.87
C ALA A 15 0.74 11.62 -0.79
N VAL A 16 1.88 11.20 -1.34
CA VAL A 16 3.11 11.99 -1.38
C VAL A 16 2.92 13.29 -2.15
N ILE A 17 2.24 13.27 -3.30
CA ILE A 17 1.95 14.48 -4.08
C ILE A 17 1.10 15.46 -3.27
N TYR A 18 0.02 14.97 -2.65
CA TYR A 18 -0.91 15.82 -1.91
C TYR A 18 -0.27 16.46 -0.69
N PHE A 19 0.27 15.63 0.18
CA PHE A 19 0.83 16.16 1.40
C PHE A 19 2.14 16.91 1.11
N GLY A 20 2.95 16.50 0.14
CA GLY A 20 4.11 17.27 -0.31
C GLY A 20 3.73 18.67 -0.79
N TYR A 21 2.62 18.80 -1.54
CA TYR A 21 2.08 20.11 -1.94
C TYR A 21 1.53 20.91 -0.75
N SER A 22 0.77 20.28 0.14
CA SER A 22 0.23 20.95 1.33
C SER A 22 1.35 21.50 2.20
N SER A 23 2.36 20.67 2.44
CA SER A 23 3.54 21.01 3.23
C SER A 23 4.39 22.07 2.58
N TRP A 24 4.58 22.03 1.26
CA TRP A 24 5.28 23.08 0.52
C TRP A 24 4.62 24.45 0.68
N ILE A 25 3.29 24.54 0.55
CA ILE A 25 2.58 25.81 0.81
C ILE A 25 2.75 26.27 2.25
N ASP A 26 2.78 25.34 3.21
CA ASP A 26 2.90 25.68 4.63
C ASP A 26 4.34 25.99 5.09
N THR A 27 5.36 25.65 4.31
CA THR A 27 6.78 25.83 4.68
C THR A 27 7.50 26.92 3.93
N VAL A 28 7.08 27.30 2.72
CA VAL A 28 7.80 28.25 1.87
C VAL A 28 7.38 29.70 2.17
N ALA A 29 7.21 30.02 3.46
CA ALA A 29 7.01 31.40 3.87
C ALA A 29 8.35 32.13 3.85
N ILE A 30 8.55 33.01 2.86
CA ILE A 30 9.74 33.87 2.76
C ILE A 30 9.35 35.22 3.37
N TYR A 31 9.90 35.53 4.54
CA TYR A 31 9.64 36.78 5.26
C TYR A 31 10.60 37.88 4.84
N ASN A 32 10.15 39.13 4.88
CA ASN A 32 10.96 40.31 4.64
C ASN A 32 10.54 41.46 5.59
N ILE A 33 11.49 42.36 5.87
CA ILE A 33 11.20 43.65 6.52
C ILE A 33 11.58 44.75 5.54
N ASN A 34 10.63 45.61 5.17
CA ASN A 34 10.83 46.73 4.24
C ASN A 34 11.53 46.31 2.93
N GLY A 35 11.19 45.12 2.41
CA GLY A 35 11.77 44.58 1.16
C GLY A 35 13.13 43.87 1.32
N ASN A 36 13.67 43.74 2.53
CA ASN A 36 14.89 42.96 2.79
C ASN A 36 14.53 41.56 3.29
N GLU A 37 14.99 40.52 2.61
CA GLU A 37 14.66 39.11 2.89
C GLU A 37 15.28 38.60 4.19
N LEU A 38 14.56 37.73 4.92
CA LEU A 38 15.03 37.04 6.12
C LEU A 38 16.41 36.43 5.91
N GLY A 39 17.36 36.75 6.80
CA GLY A 39 18.74 36.27 6.75
C GLY A 39 19.69 37.07 5.85
N SER A 40 19.19 38.04 5.07
CA SER A 40 20.05 38.97 4.32
C SER A 40 20.76 39.96 5.26
N THR A 41 21.88 40.52 4.79
CA THR A 41 22.59 41.59 5.53
C THR A 41 21.69 42.80 5.78
N GLY A 42 20.81 43.14 4.83
CA GLY A 42 19.83 44.23 4.99
C GLY A 42 18.80 43.94 6.07
N PHE A 43 18.27 42.71 6.13
CA PHE A 43 17.30 42.30 7.15
C PHE A 43 17.90 42.30 8.55
N ASN A 44 19.12 41.76 8.70
CA ASN A 44 19.83 41.75 9.98
C ASN A 44 20.19 43.16 10.45
N ASN A 45 20.50 44.07 9.53
CA ASN A 45 20.74 45.48 9.87
C ASN A 45 19.45 46.15 10.37
N ILE A 46 18.29 45.87 9.77
CA ILE A 46 17.01 46.41 10.24
C ILE A 46 16.62 45.84 11.61
N LEU A 47 16.78 44.53 11.83
CA LEU A 47 16.53 43.95 13.16
C LEU A 47 17.44 44.55 14.23
N ARG A 48 18.71 44.77 13.90
CA ARG A 48 19.66 45.43 14.79
C ARG A 48 19.28 46.89 15.02
N GLU A 49 18.84 47.62 14.00
CA GLU A 49 18.36 49.00 14.13
C GLU A 49 17.14 49.09 15.07
N ILE A 50 16.14 48.22 14.88
CA ILE A 50 14.97 48.13 15.78
C ILE A 50 15.42 47.84 17.21
N TRP A 51 16.41 46.96 17.38
CA TRP A 51 16.97 46.64 18.69
C TRP A 51 17.71 47.84 19.32
N GLU A 52 18.66 48.44 18.61
CA GLU A 52 19.50 49.54 19.10
C GLU A 52 18.67 50.78 19.44
N LEU A 53 17.71 51.15 18.57
CA LEU A 53 16.79 52.29 18.80
C LEU A 53 15.99 52.15 20.09
N ASN A 54 15.68 50.92 20.50
CA ASN A 54 14.79 50.65 21.62
C ASN A 54 15.53 50.30 22.92
N PHE A 55 16.76 49.78 22.84
CA PHE A 55 17.42 49.16 23.99
C PHE A 55 18.78 49.75 24.38
N GLU A 56 19.44 50.59 23.56
CA GLU A 56 20.76 51.14 23.92
C GLU A 56 20.72 52.36 24.87
N ASN A 57 19.58 53.06 24.99
CA ASN A 57 19.52 54.36 25.70
C ASN A 57 18.91 54.36 27.13
N LYS A 58 18.40 53.23 27.63
CA LYS A 58 18.07 53.00 29.05
C LYS A 58 18.29 51.52 29.39
N SER A 59 18.36 51.17 30.68
CA SER A 59 18.35 49.79 31.17
C SER A 59 17.27 48.99 30.42
N ALA A 60 17.69 48.13 29.49
CA ALA A 60 16.80 47.39 28.59
C ALA A 60 15.64 46.69 29.33
N TYR A 61 15.90 46.26 30.56
CA TYR A 61 14.91 45.69 31.49
C TYR A 61 13.68 46.57 31.77
N ASP A 62 13.82 47.89 31.90
CA ASP A 62 12.70 48.79 32.24
C ASP A 62 11.76 49.04 31.06
N TYR A 63 12.26 48.89 29.82
CA TYR A 63 11.43 48.94 28.61
C TYR A 63 10.86 47.56 28.26
N LEU A 64 11.61 46.48 28.48
CA LEU A 64 11.14 45.10 28.29
C LEU A 64 10.01 44.72 29.24
N ALA A 65 10.00 45.28 30.46
CA ALA A 65 8.90 45.09 31.41
C ALA A 65 7.54 45.61 30.90
N LYS A 66 7.52 46.38 29.80
CA LYS A 66 6.29 46.91 29.18
C LYS A 66 5.69 45.97 28.13
N ASP A 67 6.42 44.95 27.67
CA ASP A 67 5.91 43.92 26.74
C ASP A 67 6.19 42.51 27.30
N PRO A 68 5.22 41.93 28.04
CA PRO A 68 5.38 40.63 28.70
C PRO A 68 5.64 39.47 27.73
N GLU A 69 5.14 39.54 26.49
CA GLU A 69 5.31 38.50 25.48
C GLU A 69 6.75 38.50 24.94
N LEU A 70 7.28 39.69 24.62
CA LEU A 70 8.68 39.83 24.23
C LEU A 70 9.59 39.37 25.38
N LEU A 71 9.34 39.80 26.62
CA LEU A 71 10.11 39.40 27.80
C LEU A 71 10.12 37.87 28.01
N ALA A 72 8.99 37.19 27.81
CA ALA A 72 8.89 35.73 27.93
C ALA A 72 9.69 35.00 26.84
N LEU A 73 9.60 35.47 25.58
CA LEU A 73 10.39 34.94 24.47
C LEU A 73 11.89 35.17 24.70
N MET A 74 12.25 36.33 25.26
CA MET A 74 13.63 36.65 25.61
C MET A 74 14.21 35.79 26.72
N GLY A 75 13.42 35.42 27.73
CA GLY A 75 13.89 34.51 28.77
C GLY A 75 14.13 33.07 28.28
N SER A 76 13.49 32.70 27.17
CA SER A 76 13.57 31.36 26.58
C SER A 76 14.72 31.18 25.57
N LEU A 77 15.22 32.29 25.02
CA LEU A 77 16.29 32.32 24.02
C LEU A 77 17.53 32.94 24.68
N ASN A 78 18.73 32.37 24.53
CA ASN A 78 19.94 33.06 24.98
C ASN A 78 20.23 34.21 23.99
N ILE A 79 19.62 35.38 24.21
CA ILE A 79 19.49 36.43 23.19
C ILE A 79 20.73 37.30 23.03
N ILE A 80 21.53 37.48 24.08
CA ILE A 80 22.63 38.45 24.09
C ILE A 80 23.96 37.74 23.91
N GLU A 81 24.59 37.95 22.76
CA GLU A 81 25.97 37.57 22.52
C GLU A 81 26.76 38.84 22.19
N ASN A 82 27.74 39.20 23.04
CA ASN A 82 28.59 40.40 22.88
C ASN A 82 27.83 41.72 22.61
N GLY A 83 26.69 41.94 23.27
CA GLY A 83 25.92 43.19 23.16
C GLY A 83 24.98 43.27 21.95
N GLY A 84 24.86 42.21 21.15
CA GLY A 84 23.93 42.13 20.01
C GLY A 84 22.98 40.93 20.07
N LEU A 85 22.04 40.89 19.13
CA LEU A 85 21.12 39.76 18.91
C LEU A 85 21.90 38.49 18.52
N SER A 86 21.67 37.39 19.24
CA SER A 86 22.19 36.07 18.90
C SER A 86 21.60 35.53 17.59
N GLU A 87 22.31 34.63 16.91
CA GLU A 87 21.82 33.99 15.68
C GLU A 87 20.52 33.21 15.91
N ALA A 88 20.34 32.59 17.08
CA ALA A 88 19.11 31.92 17.46
C ALA A 88 17.90 32.89 17.52
N SER A 89 18.14 34.14 17.94
CA SER A 89 17.12 35.19 18.00
C SER A 89 16.76 35.72 16.61
N LYS A 90 17.76 35.88 15.72
CA LYS A 90 17.56 36.31 14.31
C LYS A 90 16.84 35.27 13.46
N ALA A 91 16.81 34.01 13.90
CA ALA A 91 16.10 32.92 13.23
C ALA A 91 14.71 32.62 13.82
N ASN A 92 14.37 33.20 14.98
CA ASN A 92 13.10 32.94 15.66
C ASN A 92 11.99 33.89 15.17
N LEU A 93 11.01 33.33 14.45
CA LEU A 93 9.95 34.10 13.82
C LEU A 93 9.05 34.84 14.83
N ASP A 94 8.69 34.20 15.94
CA ASP A 94 7.83 34.80 16.97
C ASP A 94 8.53 35.97 17.65
N PHE A 95 9.83 35.84 17.90
CA PHE A 95 10.68 36.92 18.40
C PHE A 95 10.79 38.08 17.40
N ILE A 96 10.99 37.78 16.11
CA ILE A 96 11.08 38.80 15.05
C ILE A 96 9.77 39.59 14.94
N ILE A 97 8.62 38.91 14.96
CA ILE A 97 7.30 39.55 14.91
C ILE A 97 7.11 40.46 16.12
N ALA A 98 7.37 39.94 17.33
CA ALA A 98 7.24 40.70 18.56
C ALA A 98 8.18 41.92 18.58
N LEU A 99 9.41 41.77 18.10
CA LEU A 99 10.40 42.84 18.03
C LEU A 99 9.99 43.94 17.03
N VAL A 100 9.47 43.57 15.85
CA VAL A 100 8.97 44.53 14.85
C VAL A 100 7.72 45.26 15.36
N ASP A 101 6.78 44.55 15.98
CA ASP A 101 5.58 45.17 16.57
C ASP A 101 5.94 46.13 17.70
N PHE A 102 6.91 45.76 18.53
CA PHE A 102 7.45 46.63 19.57
C PHE A 102 8.08 47.90 18.96
N GLY A 103 8.93 47.74 17.94
CA GLY A 103 9.54 48.88 17.23
C GLY A 103 8.53 49.83 16.61
N ASN A 104 7.45 49.30 16.03
CA ASN A 104 6.34 50.09 15.48
C ASN A 104 5.54 50.83 16.57
N LYS A 105 5.34 50.23 17.74
CA LYS A 105 4.67 50.90 18.88
C LYS A 105 5.53 52.01 19.49
N ALA A 106 6.84 51.79 19.60
CA ALA A 106 7.79 52.75 20.16
C ALA A 106 7.89 54.01 19.28
N THR A 107 8.07 53.82 17.96
CA THR A 107 8.13 54.92 16.98
C THR A 107 6.84 55.74 16.90
N ALA A 108 5.67 55.10 17.04
CA ALA A 108 4.38 55.78 17.11
C ALA A 108 4.21 56.67 18.36
N THR A 109 4.90 56.35 19.46
CA THR A 109 4.80 57.11 20.72
C THR A 109 5.69 58.36 20.72
N GLU A 110 6.76 58.38 19.91
CA GLU A 110 7.73 59.49 19.82
C GLU A 110 7.40 60.52 18.73
N GLY A 111 6.26 60.39 18.03
CA GLY A 111 5.85 61.33 16.97
C GLY A 111 6.71 61.26 15.71
N ASN A 112 7.51 60.18 15.56
CA ASN A 112 8.33 59.92 14.39
C ASN A 112 7.56 59.08 13.37
N ASP A 113 6.65 59.72 12.62
CA ASP A 113 5.84 59.10 11.54
C ASP A 113 6.66 58.54 10.35
N LYS A 114 8.00 58.50 10.46
CA LYS A 114 8.91 58.15 9.35
C LYS A 114 9.45 56.72 9.36
N LEU A 115 9.26 55.95 10.44
CA LEU A 115 9.83 54.60 10.58
C LEU A 115 8.74 53.59 10.95
N THR A 116 7.92 53.21 9.98
CA THR A 116 7.09 52.01 10.09
C THR A 116 7.82 50.84 9.47
N TYR A 117 8.11 49.82 10.27
CA TYR A 117 8.68 48.56 9.81
C TYR A 117 7.56 47.64 9.32
N LEU A 118 7.53 47.41 8.02
CA LEU A 118 6.56 46.53 7.37
C LEU A 118 7.13 45.11 7.33
N PHE A 119 6.63 44.24 8.21
CA PHE A 119 6.92 42.81 8.18
C PHE A 119 5.91 42.10 7.27
N GLU A 120 6.38 41.68 6.11
CA GLU A 120 5.58 40.96 5.12
C GLU A 120 6.23 39.61 4.84
N GLY A 121 5.45 38.65 4.36
CA GLY A 121 6.02 37.42 3.84
C GLY A 121 5.30 36.91 2.61
N PHE A 122 6.08 36.52 1.61
CA PHE A 122 5.60 35.73 0.49
C PHE A 122 5.21 34.35 1.04
N MET A 123 3.95 33.93 0.84
CA MET A 123 3.33 32.74 1.47
C MET A 123 3.16 32.80 3.01
N ALA A 124 3.33 33.96 3.66
CA ALA A 124 2.95 34.12 5.08
C ALA A 124 1.42 33.90 5.29
N PRO A 125 0.95 33.56 6.51
CA PRO A 125 -0.47 33.32 6.84
C PRO A 125 -1.44 34.40 6.34
N ASN A 126 -0.97 35.64 6.30
CA ASN A 126 -1.67 36.85 5.93
C ASN A 126 -1.50 37.24 4.43
N SER A 127 -0.61 36.58 3.70
CA SER A 127 -0.27 36.91 2.31
C SER A 127 -1.37 36.56 1.30
N LEU A 128 -1.47 37.35 0.23
CA LEU A 128 -2.39 37.09 -0.88
C LEU A 128 -2.06 35.75 -1.58
N ALA A 129 -0.77 35.43 -1.72
CA ALA A 129 -0.31 34.18 -2.34
C ALA A 129 -0.79 32.94 -1.57
N LYS A 130 -0.67 32.94 -0.23
CA LYS A 130 -1.18 31.84 0.61
C LYS A 130 -2.70 31.76 0.55
N LYS A 131 -3.40 32.89 0.62
CA LYS A 131 -4.87 32.95 0.47
C LYS A 131 -5.36 32.42 -0.90
N LEU A 132 -4.57 32.60 -1.97
CA LEU A 132 -4.88 32.06 -3.30
C LEU A 132 -4.56 30.57 -3.43
N LEU A 133 -3.50 30.07 -2.78
CA LEU A 133 -3.04 28.69 -2.90
C LEU A 133 -3.65 27.72 -1.89
N ASP A 134 -4.04 28.18 -0.70
CA ASP A 134 -4.69 27.37 0.34
C ASP A 134 -5.97 26.66 -0.15
N PRO A 135 -6.87 27.30 -0.93
CA PRO A 135 -8.03 26.61 -1.50
C PRO A 135 -7.67 25.42 -2.40
N PHE A 136 -6.51 25.45 -3.07
CA PHE A 136 -6.05 24.32 -3.88
C PHE A 136 -5.66 23.10 -3.04
N LYS A 137 -5.30 23.28 -1.76
CA LYS A 137 -5.12 22.15 -0.84
C LYS A 137 -6.41 21.35 -0.74
N LEU A 138 -7.56 22.01 -0.56
CA LEU A 138 -8.86 21.34 -0.49
C LEU A 138 -9.27 20.67 -1.81
N ILE A 139 -8.94 21.26 -2.95
CA ILE A 139 -9.18 20.64 -4.27
C ILE A 139 -8.33 19.39 -4.44
N LEU A 140 -7.05 19.44 -4.05
CA LEU A 140 -6.17 18.27 -4.08
C LEU A 140 -6.59 17.20 -3.06
N VAL A 141 -7.02 17.58 -1.85
CA VAL A 141 -7.67 16.68 -0.88
C VAL A 141 -8.81 15.94 -1.56
N GLY A 142 -9.72 16.67 -2.20
CA GLY A 142 -10.87 16.11 -2.91
C GLY A 142 -10.45 15.13 -4.00
N GLY A 143 -9.46 15.47 -4.81
CA GLY A 143 -8.89 14.60 -5.84
C GLY A 143 -8.21 13.35 -5.28
N VAL A 144 -7.48 13.49 -4.18
CA VAL A 144 -6.87 12.37 -3.46
C VAL A 144 -7.93 11.45 -2.90
N PHE A 145 -8.93 11.95 -2.18
CA PHE A 145 -10.01 11.11 -1.66
C PHE A 145 -10.83 10.44 -2.77
N ALA A 146 -11.09 11.15 -3.88
CA ALA A 146 -11.80 10.60 -5.04
C ALA A 146 -11.06 9.42 -5.69
N LEU A 147 -9.73 9.41 -5.66
CA LEU A 147 -8.92 8.27 -6.12
C LEU A 147 -8.70 7.24 -5.00
N PHE A 148 -8.40 7.70 -3.78
CA PHE A 148 -7.99 6.91 -2.62
C PHE A 148 -9.10 6.00 -2.12
N VAL A 149 -10.33 6.50 -2.01
CA VAL A 149 -11.47 5.72 -1.47
C VAL A 149 -11.82 4.54 -2.39
N PRO A 150 -12.04 4.72 -3.72
CA PRO A 150 -12.30 3.58 -4.60
C PRO A 150 -11.15 2.57 -4.67
N LEU A 151 -9.90 3.06 -4.66
CA LEU A 151 -8.70 2.22 -4.66
C LEU A 151 -8.60 1.37 -3.39
N THR A 152 -8.81 1.97 -2.22
CA THR A 152 -8.80 1.29 -0.91
C THR A 152 -9.91 0.24 -0.83
N ILE A 153 -11.14 0.61 -1.23
CA ILE A 153 -12.26 -0.35 -1.30
C ILE A 153 -11.93 -1.50 -2.24
N LYS A 154 -11.31 -1.25 -3.40
CA LYS A 154 -10.95 -2.31 -4.35
C LYS A 154 -9.86 -3.23 -3.81
N VAL A 155 -8.86 -2.68 -3.10
CA VAL A 155 -7.73 -3.44 -2.55
C VAL A 155 -8.15 -4.30 -1.35
N PHE A 156 -8.90 -3.73 -0.41
CA PHE A 156 -9.25 -4.40 0.85
C PHE A 156 -10.62 -5.08 0.82
N LEU A 157 -11.57 -4.59 0.01
CA LEU A 157 -12.97 -5.01 -0.01
C LEU A 157 -13.44 -5.51 -1.39
N GLY A 158 -12.54 -5.79 -2.34
CA GLY A 158 -12.91 -6.28 -3.67
C GLY A 158 -13.81 -7.53 -3.63
N THR A 159 -13.50 -8.47 -2.74
CA THR A 159 -14.35 -9.66 -2.48
C THR A 159 -15.70 -9.28 -1.88
N VAL A 160 -15.75 -8.29 -0.98
CA VAL A 160 -17.00 -7.78 -0.38
C VAL A 160 -17.87 -7.09 -1.43
N SER A 161 -17.26 -6.36 -2.38
CA SER A 161 -17.98 -5.79 -3.53
C SER A 161 -18.59 -6.90 -4.40
N GLY A 162 -17.84 -7.98 -4.65
CA GLY A 162 -18.36 -9.16 -5.37
C GLY A 162 -19.52 -9.85 -4.64
N ILE A 163 -19.43 -10.00 -3.31
CA ILE A 163 -20.53 -10.47 -2.46
C ILE A 163 -21.75 -9.54 -2.60
N LYS A 164 -21.54 -8.21 -2.57
CA LYS A 164 -22.63 -7.24 -2.72
C LYS A 164 -23.31 -7.30 -4.08
N VAL A 165 -22.55 -7.56 -5.16
CA VAL A 165 -23.11 -7.78 -6.51
C VAL A 165 -23.95 -9.06 -6.54
N TYR A 166 -23.43 -10.15 -5.98
CA TYR A 166 -24.18 -11.40 -5.85
C TYR A 166 -25.52 -11.21 -5.12
N LEU A 167 -25.49 -10.56 -3.95
CA LEU A 167 -26.68 -10.33 -3.13
C LEU A 167 -27.70 -9.45 -3.84
N ARG A 168 -27.26 -8.42 -4.58
CA ARG A 168 -28.16 -7.57 -5.38
C ARG A 168 -28.83 -8.36 -6.51
N GLY A 169 -28.11 -9.28 -7.16
CA GLY A 169 -28.64 -10.11 -8.24
C GLY A 169 -29.40 -11.37 -7.77
N ARG A 170 -29.51 -11.62 -6.46
CA ARG A 170 -29.94 -12.91 -5.90
C ARG A 170 -31.32 -13.36 -6.39
N GLN A 171 -32.30 -12.46 -6.44
CA GLN A 171 -33.65 -12.78 -6.90
C GLN A 171 -33.67 -13.21 -8.37
N ALA A 172 -33.04 -12.43 -9.25
CA ALA A 172 -32.88 -12.77 -10.66
C ALA A 172 -32.10 -14.09 -10.84
N ASN A 173 -31.09 -14.33 -9.99
CA ASN A 173 -30.33 -15.57 -10.02
C ASN A 173 -31.20 -16.78 -9.70
N LEU A 174 -31.97 -16.71 -8.62
CA LEU A 174 -32.92 -17.74 -8.19
C LEU A 174 -34.01 -18.01 -9.22
N LEU A 175 -34.54 -16.97 -9.86
CA LEU A 175 -35.65 -17.08 -10.81
C LEU A 175 -35.24 -17.68 -12.14
N PHE A 176 -34.05 -17.37 -12.67
CA PHE A 176 -33.67 -17.81 -14.02
C PHE A 176 -32.16 -17.97 -14.27
N ASN A 177 -31.26 -17.20 -13.62
CA ASN A 177 -29.85 -17.27 -14.02
C ASN A 177 -29.14 -18.55 -13.57
N TYR A 178 -29.53 -19.17 -12.45
CA TYR A 178 -28.96 -20.46 -12.03
C TYR A 178 -29.26 -21.54 -13.05
N GLU A 179 -30.51 -21.69 -13.48
CA GLU A 179 -30.92 -22.70 -14.46
C GLU A 179 -30.21 -22.50 -15.79
N LYS A 180 -30.15 -21.26 -16.29
CA LYS A 180 -29.39 -20.93 -17.52
C LYS A 180 -27.91 -21.33 -17.41
N SER A 181 -27.28 -21.05 -16.27
CA SER A 181 -25.85 -21.34 -16.08
C SER A 181 -25.59 -22.84 -15.89
N ILE A 182 -26.50 -23.56 -15.20
CA ILE A 182 -26.43 -25.01 -15.03
C ILE A 182 -26.61 -25.72 -16.38
N ALA A 183 -27.61 -25.32 -17.16
CA ALA A 183 -27.87 -25.87 -18.49
C ALA A 183 -26.67 -25.65 -19.42
N TYR A 184 -26.16 -24.41 -19.45
CA TYR A 184 -24.95 -24.09 -20.19
C TYR A 184 -23.75 -24.96 -19.79
N ALA A 185 -23.46 -25.05 -18.47
CA ALA A 185 -22.31 -25.79 -17.99
C ALA A 185 -22.43 -27.30 -18.24
N THR A 186 -23.66 -27.83 -18.19
CA THR A 186 -23.94 -29.25 -18.45
C THR A 186 -23.77 -29.58 -19.94
N ASP A 187 -24.30 -28.73 -20.82
CA ASP A 187 -24.09 -28.86 -22.27
C ASP A 187 -22.61 -28.74 -22.64
N LEU A 188 -21.91 -27.76 -22.07
CA LEU A 188 -20.46 -27.60 -22.28
C LEU A 188 -19.68 -28.81 -21.77
N GLN A 189 -20.01 -29.36 -20.59
CA GLN A 189 -19.36 -30.55 -20.03
C GLN A 189 -19.51 -31.75 -20.97
N ALA A 190 -20.71 -31.97 -21.53
CA ALA A 190 -20.94 -33.06 -22.48
C ALA A 190 -20.10 -32.89 -23.75
N LYS A 191 -20.00 -31.67 -24.28
CA LYS A 191 -19.17 -31.33 -25.45
C LYS A 191 -17.67 -31.51 -25.18
N ILE A 192 -17.21 -31.12 -23.98
CA ILE A 192 -15.83 -31.35 -23.52
C ILE A 192 -15.54 -32.85 -23.43
N ALA A 193 -16.45 -33.63 -22.82
CA ALA A 193 -16.31 -35.08 -22.70
C ALA A 193 -16.28 -35.79 -24.06
N ALA A 194 -17.04 -35.29 -25.04
CA ALA A 194 -17.01 -35.76 -26.42
C ALA A 194 -15.76 -35.32 -27.21
N ASN A 195 -14.92 -34.46 -26.63
CA ASN A 195 -13.76 -33.83 -27.29
C ASN A 195 -14.11 -33.10 -28.61
N ASP A 196 -15.33 -32.56 -28.72
CA ASP A 196 -15.79 -31.80 -29.89
C ASP A 196 -15.34 -30.33 -29.77
N LEU A 197 -14.14 -30.03 -30.28
CA LEU A 197 -13.54 -28.70 -30.16
C LEU A 197 -14.36 -27.60 -30.87
N ALA A 198 -15.06 -27.94 -31.96
CA ALA A 198 -15.90 -26.98 -32.69
C ALA A 198 -17.15 -26.60 -31.87
N ALA A 199 -17.82 -27.60 -31.29
CA ALA A 199 -18.96 -27.36 -30.40
C ALA A 199 -18.54 -26.65 -29.11
N VAL A 200 -17.38 -26.99 -28.56
CA VAL A 200 -16.79 -26.32 -27.38
C VAL A 200 -16.48 -24.85 -27.67
N LYS A 201 -15.92 -24.53 -28.85
CA LYS A 201 -15.68 -23.14 -29.29
C LYS A 201 -16.98 -22.35 -29.49
N ALA A 202 -18.03 -22.98 -30.03
CA ALA A 202 -19.34 -22.35 -30.15
C ALA A 202 -19.96 -22.05 -28.77
N SER A 203 -19.91 -23.00 -27.84
CA SER A 203 -20.35 -22.79 -26.46
C SER A 203 -19.53 -21.70 -25.76
N TYR A 204 -18.22 -21.61 -25.99
CA TYR A 204 -17.39 -20.51 -25.47
C TYR A 204 -17.91 -19.13 -25.89
N GLY A 205 -18.36 -18.97 -27.14
CA GLY A 205 -18.96 -17.72 -27.63
C GLY A 205 -20.24 -17.34 -26.87
N ALA A 206 -21.06 -18.33 -26.50
CA ALA A 206 -22.29 -18.12 -25.72
C ALA A 206 -22.02 -17.72 -24.26
N TYR A 207 -20.81 -17.94 -23.73
CA TYR A 207 -20.44 -17.62 -22.36
C TYR A 207 -20.68 -16.15 -21.99
N ALA A 208 -20.48 -15.23 -22.94
CA ALA A 208 -20.65 -13.80 -22.73
C ALA A 208 -22.08 -13.46 -22.26
N GLY A 209 -23.09 -14.19 -22.74
CA GLY A 209 -24.51 -13.96 -22.47
C GLY A 209 -25.03 -14.44 -21.11
N LEU A 210 -24.22 -15.13 -20.30
CA LEU A 210 -24.65 -15.54 -18.96
C LEU A 210 -24.64 -14.36 -17.97
N SER A 211 -25.65 -14.24 -17.12
CA SER A 211 -25.65 -13.25 -16.03
C SER A 211 -25.01 -13.78 -14.75
N PHE A 212 -25.09 -15.08 -14.50
CA PHE A 212 -24.54 -15.72 -13.30
C PHE A 212 -23.24 -16.48 -13.63
N LYS A 213 -22.10 -15.82 -13.41
CA LYS A 213 -20.77 -16.36 -13.68
C LYS A 213 -19.95 -16.45 -12.39
N PRO A 214 -20.11 -17.52 -11.59
CA PRO A 214 -19.29 -17.66 -10.40
C PRO A 214 -17.83 -17.94 -10.77
N LYS A 215 -16.90 -17.61 -9.88
CA LYS A 215 -15.47 -17.61 -10.20
C LYS A 215 -14.90 -18.97 -10.62
N PHE A 216 -15.47 -20.07 -10.15
CA PHE A 216 -15.06 -21.42 -10.57
C PHE A 216 -15.48 -21.75 -12.02
N LEU A 217 -16.58 -21.18 -12.51
CA LEU A 217 -16.96 -21.26 -13.92
C LEU A 217 -16.04 -20.37 -14.78
N ASP A 218 -15.81 -19.12 -14.36
CA ASP A 218 -14.86 -18.21 -15.03
C ASP A 218 -13.49 -18.88 -15.23
N ASN A 219 -12.94 -19.50 -14.18
CA ASN A 219 -11.62 -20.14 -14.24
C ASN A 219 -11.58 -21.27 -15.26
N MET A 220 -12.62 -22.11 -15.31
CA MET A 220 -12.71 -23.16 -16.31
C MET A 220 -12.72 -22.57 -17.72
N MET A 221 -13.46 -21.48 -17.94
CA MET A 221 -13.50 -20.80 -19.24
C MET A 221 -12.14 -20.19 -19.62
N ASP A 222 -11.43 -19.60 -18.66
CA ASP A 222 -10.08 -19.01 -18.87
C ASP A 222 -9.04 -20.07 -19.26
N GLU A 223 -9.19 -21.31 -18.79
CA GLU A 223 -8.33 -22.43 -19.20
C GLU A 223 -8.76 -23.02 -20.54
N LEU A 224 -10.07 -23.14 -20.76
CA LEU A 224 -10.65 -23.63 -22.00
C LEU A 224 -10.22 -22.79 -23.21
N ILE A 225 -10.18 -21.45 -23.09
CA ILE A 225 -9.75 -20.58 -24.21
C ILE A 225 -8.31 -20.87 -24.64
N VAL A 226 -7.40 -21.16 -23.70
CA VAL A 226 -6.00 -21.47 -24.02
C VAL A 226 -5.91 -22.77 -24.83
N LEU A 227 -6.75 -23.75 -24.49
CA LEU A 227 -6.81 -25.03 -25.19
C LEU A 227 -7.48 -24.90 -26.56
N ILE A 228 -8.59 -24.17 -26.65
CA ILE A 228 -9.30 -23.89 -27.91
C ILE A 228 -8.37 -23.17 -28.90
N VAL A 229 -7.65 -22.13 -28.45
CA VAL A 229 -6.75 -21.35 -29.31
C VAL A 229 -5.56 -22.17 -29.79
N LYS A 230 -5.11 -23.14 -28.99
CA LYS A 230 -4.01 -24.06 -29.35
C LYS A 230 -4.49 -25.34 -30.02
N GLU A 231 -5.80 -25.46 -30.29
CA GLU A 231 -6.46 -26.64 -30.86
C GLU A 231 -6.06 -27.96 -30.16
N LYS A 232 -5.91 -27.90 -28.84
CA LYS A 232 -5.53 -29.06 -28.03
C LYS A 232 -6.76 -29.88 -27.63
N ASN A 233 -6.53 -31.17 -27.39
CA ASN A 233 -7.53 -32.05 -26.79
C ASN A 233 -8.04 -31.46 -25.46
N VAL A 234 -9.37 -31.37 -25.31
CA VAL A 234 -10.05 -30.79 -24.14
C VAL A 234 -10.64 -31.83 -23.20
N SER A 235 -10.64 -33.12 -23.55
CA SER A 235 -11.33 -34.18 -22.80
C SER A 235 -10.82 -34.35 -21.37
N HIS A 236 -9.56 -33.97 -21.10
CA HIS A 236 -9.00 -33.96 -19.75
C HIS A 236 -9.72 -32.99 -18.79
N LEU A 237 -10.49 -32.03 -19.31
CA LEU A 237 -11.32 -31.12 -18.51
C LEU A 237 -12.73 -31.67 -18.23
N ALA A 238 -13.09 -32.87 -18.66
CA ALA A 238 -14.44 -33.41 -18.47
C ALA A 238 -14.82 -33.57 -16.99
N ASP A 239 -13.93 -34.17 -16.17
CA ASP A 239 -14.16 -34.36 -14.73
C ASP A 239 -14.11 -33.02 -13.94
N PRO A 240 -13.15 -32.11 -14.21
CA PRO A 240 -13.22 -30.74 -13.70
C PRO A 240 -14.52 -30.00 -14.07
N ALA A 241 -14.98 -30.13 -15.32
CA ALA A 241 -16.22 -29.51 -15.77
C ALA A 241 -17.45 -30.09 -15.06
N GLN A 242 -17.47 -31.39 -14.77
CA GLN A 242 -18.52 -32.00 -13.96
C GLN A 242 -18.56 -31.40 -12.55
N THR A 243 -17.40 -31.15 -11.96
CA THR A 243 -17.29 -30.50 -10.64
C THR A 243 -17.85 -29.07 -10.66
N VAL A 244 -17.70 -28.34 -11.77
CA VAL A 244 -18.32 -27.01 -11.97
C VAL A 244 -19.84 -27.14 -12.02
N VAL A 245 -20.37 -28.11 -12.76
CA VAL A 245 -21.82 -28.39 -12.83
C VAL A 245 -22.38 -28.70 -11.45
N ASP A 246 -21.72 -29.57 -10.69
CA ASP A 246 -22.15 -29.95 -9.34
C ASP A 246 -22.04 -28.78 -8.36
N GLY A 247 -21.03 -27.93 -8.51
CA GLY A 247 -20.89 -26.67 -7.81
C GLY A 247 -22.08 -25.73 -8.04
N LEU A 248 -22.48 -25.52 -9.30
CA LEU A 248 -23.65 -24.71 -9.66
C LEU A 248 -24.95 -25.29 -9.09
N LYS A 249 -25.17 -26.60 -9.24
CA LYS A 249 -26.35 -27.30 -8.70
C LYS A 249 -26.42 -27.18 -7.18
N THR A 250 -25.29 -27.33 -6.48
CA THR A 250 -25.21 -27.19 -5.02
C THR A 250 -25.51 -25.76 -4.58
N MET A 251 -24.99 -24.75 -5.30
CA MET A 251 -25.31 -23.35 -4.99
C MET A 251 -26.79 -23.06 -5.17
N TYR A 252 -27.37 -23.54 -6.28
CA TYR A 252 -28.79 -23.36 -6.58
C TYR A 252 -29.68 -24.07 -5.54
N SER A 253 -29.39 -25.32 -5.20
CA SER A 253 -30.19 -26.08 -4.23
C SER A 253 -30.23 -25.42 -2.85
N LYS A 254 -29.08 -24.93 -2.37
CA LYS A 254 -28.98 -24.23 -1.08
C LYS A 254 -29.72 -22.89 -1.08
N GLU A 255 -29.59 -22.10 -2.15
CA GLU A 255 -30.33 -20.84 -2.28
C GLU A 255 -31.84 -21.08 -2.40
N ARG A 256 -32.25 -22.08 -3.19
CA ARG A 256 -33.66 -22.47 -3.33
C ARG A 256 -34.23 -22.95 -2.02
N GLN A 257 -33.51 -23.80 -1.29
CA GLN A 257 -33.93 -24.28 0.03
C GLN A 257 -34.13 -23.10 0.99
N ARG A 258 -33.19 -22.17 1.07
CA ARG A 258 -33.34 -20.96 1.89
C ARG A 258 -34.52 -20.09 1.46
N ALA A 259 -34.76 -19.93 0.17
CA ALA A 259 -35.88 -19.16 -0.34
C ALA A 259 -37.24 -19.78 0.07
N ILE A 260 -37.30 -21.11 0.17
CA ILE A 260 -38.49 -21.85 0.60
C ILE A 260 -38.64 -21.82 2.14
N THR A 261 -37.57 -22.09 2.88
CA THR A 261 -37.61 -22.25 4.35
C THR A 261 -37.52 -20.92 5.10
N GLY A 262 -37.12 -19.83 4.43
CA GLY A 262 -36.88 -18.53 5.03
C GLY A 262 -35.66 -18.46 5.96
N ARG A 263 -35.01 -19.59 6.26
CA ARG A 263 -33.82 -19.70 7.12
C ARG A 263 -32.66 -20.32 6.35
N GLY A 264 -31.49 -19.73 6.46
CA GLY A 264 -30.26 -20.33 5.94
C GLY A 264 -29.76 -21.39 6.93
N ASP A 265 -29.58 -22.62 6.48
CA ASP A 265 -29.08 -23.73 7.30
C ASP A 265 -27.62 -23.54 7.79
N GLU A 266 -26.94 -22.48 7.32
CA GLU A 266 -25.54 -22.20 7.59
C GLU A 266 -25.39 -20.81 8.25
N MET A 267 -24.57 -20.72 9.30
CA MET A 267 -24.18 -19.43 9.86
C MET A 267 -23.42 -18.62 8.79
N PHE A 268 -23.73 -17.33 8.67
CA PHE A 268 -23.21 -16.44 7.61
C PHE A 268 -23.50 -16.92 6.18
N PHE A 269 -24.66 -17.54 5.95
CA PHE A 269 -25.06 -18.07 4.64
C PHE A 269 -24.82 -17.08 3.49
N ASP A 270 -25.29 -15.83 3.61
CA ASP A 270 -25.13 -14.78 2.58
C ASP A 270 -23.66 -14.51 2.23
N PHE A 271 -22.82 -14.42 3.25
CA PHE A 271 -21.39 -14.19 3.07
C PHE A 271 -20.74 -15.40 2.37
N LYS A 272 -21.09 -16.61 2.80
CA LYS A 272 -20.53 -17.84 2.22
C LYS A 272 -20.94 -18.04 0.76
N ARG A 273 -22.21 -17.82 0.41
CA ARG A 273 -22.70 -17.92 -0.97
C ARG A 273 -22.09 -16.84 -1.87
N GLY A 274 -22.05 -15.60 -1.39
CA GLY A 274 -21.40 -14.50 -2.12
C GLY A 274 -19.89 -14.73 -2.29
N TYR A 275 -19.23 -15.35 -1.31
CA TYR A 275 -17.82 -15.70 -1.39
C TYR A 275 -17.57 -16.79 -2.44
N GLU A 276 -18.43 -17.81 -2.52
CA GLU A 276 -18.36 -18.84 -3.57
C GLU A 276 -18.56 -18.27 -4.97
N TYR A 277 -19.44 -17.27 -5.11
CA TYR A 277 -19.64 -16.55 -6.36
C TYR A 277 -18.42 -15.72 -6.77
N SER A 278 -17.85 -14.94 -5.84
CA SER A 278 -16.91 -13.87 -6.17
C SER A 278 -15.42 -14.20 -5.99
N SER A 279 -15.09 -15.23 -5.21
CA SER A 279 -13.71 -15.48 -4.79
C SER A 279 -13.06 -16.67 -5.51
N LEU A 280 -11.86 -16.43 -6.05
CA LEU A 280 -10.93 -17.48 -6.49
C LEU A 280 -10.56 -18.43 -5.36
N GLY A 281 -10.61 -17.93 -4.12
CA GLY A 281 -10.30 -18.74 -2.97
C GLY A 281 -11.35 -19.81 -2.70
N SER A 282 -12.57 -19.77 -3.24
CA SER A 282 -13.71 -20.61 -2.82
C SER A 282 -13.48 -22.13 -2.86
N SER A 283 -14.23 -22.90 -2.07
CA SER A 283 -14.07 -24.36 -2.02
C SER A 283 -14.40 -25.01 -3.36
N LYS A 284 -15.32 -24.42 -4.14
CA LYS A 284 -15.69 -24.89 -5.48
C LYS A 284 -14.55 -24.76 -6.48
N VAL A 285 -13.74 -23.71 -6.39
CA VAL A 285 -12.50 -23.59 -7.19
C VAL A 285 -11.47 -24.66 -6.79
N ALA A 286 -11.37 -24.95 -5.49
CA ALA A 286 -10.47 -25.98 -4.98
C ALA A 286 -10.90 -27.41 -5.42
N GLU A 287 -12.21 -27.69 -5.41
CA GLU A 287 -12.78 -28.94 -5.92
C GLU A 287 -12.49 -29.11 -7.42
N TYR A 288 -12.69 -28.05 -8.23
CA TYR A 288 -12.35 -28.04 -9.66
C TYR A 288 -10.90 -28.48 -9.92
N TYR A 289 -9.94 -27.89 -9.22
CA TYR A 289 -8.52 -28.23 -9.41
C TYR A 289 -8.15 -29.62 -8.89
N LYS A 290 -8.85 -30.12 -7.87
CA LYS A 290 -8.65 -31.49 -7.39
C LYS A 290 -9.10 -32.52 -8.44
N ALA A 291 -10.12 -32.21 -9.23
CA ALA A 291 -10.66 -33.09 -10.26
C ALA A 291 -9.78 -33.18 -11.53
N MET A 292 -8.72 -32.38 -11.66
CA MET A 292 -7.80 -32.49 -12.80
C MET A 292 -6.96 -33.78 -12.75
N PRO A 293 -6.68 -34.40 -13.92
CA PRO A 293 -5.92 -35.65 -14.02
C PRO A 293 -4.45 -35.51 -13.58
N ASP A 294 -3.89 -36.60 -13.04
CA ASP A 294 -2.55 -36.64 -12.42
C ASP A 294 -1.39 -36.18 -13.32
N SER A 295 -1.50 -36.39 -14.64
CA SER A 295 -0.53 -35.94 -15.65
C SER A 295 -0.45 -34.42 -15.80
N GLU A 296 -1.51 -33.69 -15.41
CA GLU A 296 -1.53 -32.23 -15.32
C GLU A 296 -1.45 -31.73 -13.86
N ARG A 297 -1.49 -32.65 -12.87
CA ARG A 297 -1.17 -32.35 -11.46
C ARG A 297 0.33 -32.15 -11.18
N THR A 298 1.18 -32.10 -12.22
CA THR A 298 2.66 -32.08 -12.10
C THR A 298 3.15 -31.24 -10.92
N SER A 299 3.76 -31.92 -9.95
CA SER A 299 4.56 -31.47 -8.79
C SER A 299 4.09 -30.30 -7.91
N ASN A 300 2.98 -29.62 -8.18
CA ASN A 300 2.62 -28.34 -7.54
C ASN A 300 1.17 -28.24 -7.02
N LEU A 301 0.40 -29.33 -6.97
CA LEU A 301 -0.98 -29.28 -6.42
C LEU A 301 -1.02 -28.66 -5.01
N GLY A 302 -0.09 -29.05 -4.12
CA GLY A 302 0.03 -28.43 -2.79
C GLY A 302 0.28 -26.92 -2.84
N TRP A 303 1.14 -26.45 -3.77
CA TRP A 303 1.40 -25.02 -3.99
C TRP A 303 0.18 -24.29 -4.54
N LYS A 304 -0.54 -24.90 -5.49
CA LYS A 304 -1.77 -24.33 -6.08
C LYS A 304 -2.88 -24.21 -5.04
N MET A 305 -3.14 -25.28 -4.29
CA MET A 305 -4.17 -25.32 -3.24
C MET A 305 -3.88 -24.30 -2.14
N ILE A 306 -2.63 -24.24 -1.66
CA ILE A 306 -2.27 -23.24 -0.64
C ILE A 306 -2.31 -21.83 -1.23
N SER A 307 -1.93 -21.61 -2.48
CA SER A 307 -2.03 -20.29 -3.12
C SER A 307 -3.47 -19.77 -3.18
N LEU A 308 -4.45 -20.66 -3.38
CA LEU A 308 -5.88 -20.33 -3.33
C LEU A 308 -6.34 -20.04 -1.90
N GLU A 309 -5.86 -20.80 -0.92
CA GLU A 309 -6.16 -20.53 0.50
C GLU A 309 -5.53 -19.22 0.98
N MET A 310 -4.34 -18.84 0.50
CA MET A 310 -3.69 -17.57 0.84
C MET A 310 -4.44 -16.35 0.33
N ILE A 311 -5.27 -16.48 -0.71
CA ILE A 311 -6.21 -15.42 -1.11
C ILE A 311 -7.21 -15.15 0.02
N ARG A 312 -7.56 -16.18 0.81
CA ARG A 312 -8.45 -16.03 1.98
C ARG A 312 -7.74 -15.46 3.20
N PHE A 313 -6.41 -15.50 3.25
CA PHE A 313 -5.65 -15.06 4.43
C PHE A 313 -5.93 -13.59 4.80
N GLY A 314 -6.21 -12.73 3.82
CA GLY A 314 -6.65 -11.35 4.08
C GLY A 314 -7.92 -11.25 4.93
N LEU A 315 -8.86 -12.19 4.82
CA LEU A 315 -10.04 -12.25 5.69
C LEU A 315 -9.66 -12.64 7.12
N PHE A 316 -8.71 -13.56 7.28
CA PHE A 316 -8.22 -13.94 8.60
C PHE A 316 -7.51 -12.78 9.28
N LEU A 317 -6.66 -12.05 8.56
CA LEU A 317 -6.06 -10.80 9.04
C LEU A 317 -7.12 -9.80 9.51
N ALA A 318 -8.17 -9.59 8.73
CA ALA A 318 -9.24 -8.66 9.11
C ALA A 318 -10.00 -9.12 10.37
N ILE A 319 -10.35 -10.40 10.46
CA ILE A 319 -11.12 -10.96 11.59
C ILE A 319 -10.29 -10.97 12.88
N THR A 320 -8.99 -11.26 12.80
CA THR A 320 -8.13 -11.34 13.99
C THR A 320 -7.62 -9.99 14.46
N PHE A 321 -7.89 -8.89 13.75
CA PHE A 321 -7.43 -7.55 14.13
C PHE A 321 -7.92 -7.14 15.53
N LEU A 322 -9.24 -7.18 15.76
CA LEU A 322 -9.82 -6.78 17.04
C LEU A 322 -9.35 -7.65 18.23
N PRO A 323 -9.40 -9.00 18.14
CA PRO A 323 -8.86 -9.85 19.20
C PRO A 323 -7.36 -9.63 19.45
N ALA A 324 -6.56 -9.46 18.39
CA ALA A 324 -5.13 -9.22 18.52
C ALA A 324 -4.83 -7.89 19.21
N PHE A 325 -5.62 -6.85 18.92
CA PHE A 325 -5.49 -5.55 19.56
C PHE A 325 -5.80 -5.61 21.07
N ALA A 326 -6.82 -6.38 21.46
CA ALA A 326 -7.13 -6.62 22.88
C ALA A 326 -5.98 -7.37 23.60
N ILE A 327 -5.44 -8.42 22.96
CA ILE A 327 -4.29 -9.17 23.50
C ILE A 327 -3.06 -8.26 23.61
N PHE A 328 -2.79 -7.45 22.59
CA PHE A 328 -1.71 -6.46 22.61
C PHE A 328 -1.87 -5.48 23.79
N GLY A 329 -3.06 -4.97 24.05
CA GLY A 329 -3.31 -4.08 25.20
C GLY A 329 -2.95 -4.72 26.54
N VAL A 330 -3.27 -6.01 26.72
CA VAL A 330 -2.89 -6.78 27.93
C VAL A 330 -1.38 -6.98 28.01
N ILE A 331 -0.73 -7.36 26.91
CA ILE A 331 0.73 -7.57 26.87
C ILE A 331 1.47 -6.27 27.18
N THR A 332 1.07 -5.15 26.57
CA THR A 332 1.71 -3.85 26.80
C THR A 332 1.49 -3.35 28.23
N ALA A 333 0.29 -3.53 28.79
CA ALA A 333 0.03 -3.20 30.19
C ALA A 333 0.92 -4.02 31.16
N ALA A 334 1.21 -5.28 30.83
CA ALA A 334 2.12 -6.12 31.60
C ALA A 334 3.60 -5.75 31.41
N LEU A 335 3.95 -5.09 30.30
CA LEU A 335 5.32 -4.67 29.95
C LEU A 335 5.63 -3.20 30.31
N ASN A 336 4.71 -2.48 30.96
CA ASN A 336 4.84 -1.06 31.30
C ASN A 336 6.09 -0.69 32.14
N GLY A 337 6.86 -1.66 32.63
CA GLY A 337 8.14 -1.43 33.33
C GLY A 337 9.41 -1.79 32.53
N VAL A 338 9.31 -2.32 31.30
CA VAL A 338 10.48 -2.74 30.50
C VAL A 338 10.90 -1.67 29.49
N ALA A 339 10.00 -0.77 29.11
CA ALA A 339 10.22 0.24 28.06
C ALA A 339 10.67 1.62 28.58
N SER A 340 10.66 1.87 29.90
CA SER A 340 11.02 3.18 30.47
C SER A 340 12.52 3.49 30.37
N ASP A 341 13.36 2.46 30.30
CA ASP A 341 14.83 2.58 30.35
C ASP A 341 15.48 2.37 28.97
N LEU A 342 14.69 2.22 27.91
CA LEU A 342 15.16 1.99 26.55
C LEU A 342 15.08 3.28 25.73
N SER A 343 15.98 3.43 24.75
CA SER A 343 15.90 4.54 23.80
C SER A 343 14.57 4.53 23.03
N ASP A 344 14.07 5.71 22.67
CA ASP A 344 12.76 5.87 22.00
C ASP A 344 12.61 4.99 20.76
N SER A 345 13.68 4.86 19.97
CA SER A 345 13.69 4.03 18.76
C SER A 345 13.53 2.53 19.08
N LEU A 346 14.16 2.05 20.15
CA LEU A 346 14.09 0.66 20.58
C LEU A 346 12.73 0.36 21.22
N SER A 347 12.20 1.29 22.01
CA SER A 347 10.85 1.23 22.57
C SER A 347 9.79 1.13 21.47
N VAL A 348 9.86 1.99 20.44
CA VAL A 348 8.95 1.92 19.29
C VAL A 348 9.08 0.59 18.54
N LEU A 349 10.31 0.08 18.36
CA LEU A 349 10.54 -1.21 17.69
C LEU A 349 9.88 -2.36 18.46
N ILE A 350 10.07 -2.42 19.78
CA ILE A 350 9.51 -3.47 20.64
C ILE A 350 7.98 -3.40 20.63
N VAL A 351 7.41 -2.23 20.88
CA VAL A 351 5.94 -2.05 20.91
C VAL A 351 5.33 -2.41 19.55
N SER A 352 5.91 -1.91 18.46
CA SER A 352 5.42 -2.19 17.10
C SER A 352 5.54 -3.68 16.75
N THR A 353 6.64 -4.33 17.14
CA THR A 353 6.87 -5.76 16.90
C THR A 353 5.89 -6.62 17.69
N ILE A 354 5.59 -6.27 18.94
CA ILE A 354 4.60 -7.00 19.76
C ILE A 354 3.19 -6.81 19.19
N ALA A 355 2.81 -5.59 18.81
CA ALA A 355 1.50 -5.30 18.24
C ALA A 355 1.28 -6.06 16.93
N LEU A 356 2.19 -5.88 15.97
CA LEU A 356 2.12 -6.48 14.64
C LEU A 356 2.35 -8.00 14.70
N GLY A 357 3.26 -8.46 15.55
CA GLY A 357 3.56 -9.86 15.82
C GLY A 357 2.35 -10.61 16.39
N THR A 358 1.70 -10.06 17.41
CA THR A 358 0.47 -10.62 18.00
C THR A 358 -0.63 -10.75 16.94
N TRP A 359 -0.78 -9.73 16.08
CA TRP A 359 -1.78 -9.73 15.02
C TRP A 359 -1.51 -10.81 13.96
N ILE A 360 -0.29 -10.90 13.43
CA ILE A 360 0.04 -11.90 12.40
C ILE A 360 0.01 -13.31 12.97
N ILE A 361 0.52 -13.54 14.19
CA ILE A 361 0.50 -14.86 14.84
C ILE A 361 -0.95 -15.32 15.03
N SER A 362 -1.84 -14.44 15.51
CA SER A 362 -3.26 -14.75 15.64
C SER A 362 -3.89 -15.15 14.29
N ALA A 363 -3.62 -14.40 13.23
CA ALA A 363 -4.11 -14.72 11.89
C ALA A 363 -3.58 -16.07 11.39
N VAL A 364 -2.29 -16.33 11.57
CA VAL A 364 -1.62 -17.59 11.18
C VAL A 364 -2.21 -18.78 11.93
N VAL A 365 -2.42 -18.67 13.24
CA VAL A 365 -3.01 -19.75 14.05
C VAL A 365 -4.44 -20.04 13.61
N CYS A 366 -5.29 -19.02 13.47
CA CYS A 366 -6.67 -19.19 13.02
C CYS A 366 -6.74 -19.81 11.60
N HIS A 367 -5.92 -19.32 10.67
CA HIS A 367 -5.86 -19.84 9.31
C HIS A 367 -5.32 -21.27 9.25
N TYR A 368 -4.31 -21.60 10.06
CA TYR A 368 -3.75 -22.93 10.16
C TYR A 368 -4.76 -23.94 10.70
N ILE A 369 -5.46 -23.61 11.79
CA ILE A 369 -6.53 -24.45 12.35
C ILE A 369 -7.63 -24.67 11.30
N TYR A 370 -7.99 -23.62 10.56
CA TYR A 370 -8.97 -23.71 9.50
C TYR A 370 -8.58 -24.66 8.38
N ILE A 371 -7.33 -24.59 7.88
CA ILE A 371 -6.80 -25.51 6.87
C ILE A 371 -6.80 -26.94 7.40
N MET A 372 -6.31 -27.16 8.62
CA MET A 372 -6.17 -28.51 9.17
C MET A 372 -7.51 -29.20 9.45
N ARG A 373 -8.60 -28.44 9.63
CA ARG A 373 -9.96 -28.96 9.82
C ARG A 373 -10.68 -29.28 8.50
N LYS A 374 -10.18 -28.84 7.35
CA LYS A 374 -10.85 -29.07 6.06
C LYS A 374 -10.64 -30.52 5.58
N PRO A 375 -11.73 -31.27 5.29
CA PRO A 375 -11.62 -32.65 4.81
C PRO A 375 -10.77 -32.79 3.54
N ILE A 376 -10.83 -31.80 2.66
CA ILE A 376 -10.12 -31.75 1.38
C ILE A 376 -8.59 -31.90 1.57
N TYR A 377 -8.04 -31.45 2.69
CA TYR A 377 -6.60 -31.45 2.97
C TYR A 377 -6.11 -32.62 3.83
N ARG A 378 -7.02 -33.48 4.29
CA ARG A 378 -6.68 -34.56 5.23
C ARG A 378 -5.60 -35.49 4.69
N ASP A 379 -5.68 -35.81 3.41
CA ASP A 379 -4.79 -36.77 2.74
C ASP A 379 -3.57 -36.08 2.08
N MET A 380 -3.57 -34.75 2.00
CA MET A 380 -2.53 -33.95 1.33
C MET A 380 -1.61 -33.20 2.30
N LYS A 381 -1.64 -33.51 3.61
CA LYS A 381 -0.94 -32.74 4.66
C LYS A 381 0.55 -32.54 4.38
N LYS A 382 1.25 -33.55 3.87
CA LYS A 382 2.68 -33.48 3.56
C LYS A 382 2.97 -32.55 2.37
N GLU A 383 2.11 -32.57 1.36
CA GLU A 383 2.24 -31.75 0.14
C GLU A 383 1.98 -30.27 0.40
N ILE A 384 1.04 -29.95 1.28
CA ILE A 384 0.69 -28.56 1.61
C ILE A 384 1.63 -27.92 2.65
N ALA A 385 2.35 -28.71 3.44
CA ALA A 385 3.16 -28.20 4.56
C ALA A 385 4.30 -27.27 4.13
N LYS A 386 5.00 -27.58 3.02
CA LYS A 386 6.09 -26.73 2.51
C LYS A 386 5.56 -25.39 1.95
N PRO A 387 4.58 -25.36 1.04
CA PRO A 387 3.96 -24.11 0.59
C PRO A 387 3.43 -23.25 1.74
N LEU A 388 2.74 -23.88 2.70
CA LEU A 388 2.13 -23.19 3.84
C LEU A 388 3.17 -22.47 4.70
N ARG A 389 4.27 -23.15 5.03
CA ARG A 389 5.40 -22.54 5.78
C ARG A 389 6.00 -21.36 5.04
N ILE A 390 6.21 -21.48 3.73
CA ILE A 390 6.82 -20.40 2.93
C ILE A 390 5.93 -19.16 2.92
N TYR A 391 4.62 -19.31 2.71
CA TYR A 391 3.70 -18.18 2.78
C TYR A 391 3.65 -17.53 4.15
N TYR A 392 3.61 -18.31 5.23
CA TYR A 392 3.62 -17.75 6.59
C TYR A 392 4.92 -17.02 6.91
N ILE A 393 6.08 -17.55 6.49
CA ILE A 393 7.35 -16.84 6.63
C ILE A 393 7.30 -15.51 5.89
N LEU A 394 6.80 -15.48 4.64
CA LEU A 394 6.70 -14.23 3.88
C LEU A 394 5.77 -13.22 4.54
N TYR A 395 4.61 -13.64 5.05
CA TYR A 395 3.73 -12.75 5.81
C TYR A 395 4.40 -12.25 7.10
N PHE A 396 5.11 -13.12 7.83
CA PHE A 396 5.85 -12.71 9.02
C PHE A 396 6.93 -11.67 8.67
N LEU A 397 7.70 -11.90 7.61
CA LEU A 397 8.70 -10.95 7.11
C LEU A 397 8.06 -9.59 6.74
N MET A 398 6.88 -9.59 6.12
CA MET A 398 6.15 -8.36 5.81
C MET A 398 5.80 -7.59 7.08
N PHE A 399 5.27 -8.25 8.12
CA PHE A 399 4.90 -7.60 9.38
C PHE A 399 6.13 -7.13 10.18
N MET A 400 7.23 -7.88 10.16
CA MET A 400 8.51 -7.42 10.71
C MET A 400 9.03 -6.19 9.97
N THR A 401 8.89 -6.15 8.64
CA THR A 401 9.26 -4.98 7.83
C THR A 401 8.45 -3.75 8.22
N LEU A 402 7.14 -3.91 8.43
CA LEU A 402 6.27 -2.85 8.92
C LEU A 402 6.70 -2.35 10.30
N ALA A 403 7.03 -3.26 11.23
CA ALA A 403 7.50 -2.90 12.58
C ALA A 403 8.81 -2.11 12.54
N VAL A 404 9.80 -2.57 11.77
CA VAL A 404 11.08 -1.87 11.59
C VAL A 404 10.87 -0.50 10.95
N SER A 405 9.99 -0.40 9.96
CA SER A 405 9.74 0.87 9.27
C SER A 405 8.97 1.90 10.12
N MET A 406 8.18 1.46 11.12
CA MET A 406 7.53 2.35 12.08
C MET A 406 8.56 3.11 12.94
N VAL A 407 9.72 2.51 13.22
CA VAL A 407 10.83 3.20 13.90
C VAL A 407 11.33 4.38 13.08
N GLY A 408 11.49 4.18 11.76
CA GLY A 408 11.90 5.25 10.84
C GLY A 408 10.90 6.40 10.74
N ILE A 409 9.60 6.14 10.95
CA ILE A 409 8.58 7.19 11.02
C ILE A 409 8.67 7.92 12.37
N ALA A 410 8.81 7.18 13.47
CA ALA A 410 8.92 7.76 14.80
C ALA A 410 10.17 8.62 14.96
N SER A 411 11.29 8.25 14.35
CA SER A 411 12.55 9.00 14.41
C SER A 411 12.48 10.38 13.75
N VAL A 412 11.46 10.66 12.93
CA VAL A 412 11.26 12.00 12.34
C VAL A 412 10.69 12.98 13.37
N GLY A 413 10.04 12.49 14.42
CA GLY A 413 9.37 13.32 15.44
C GLY A 413 8.03 13.90 14.97
N ALA A 414 7.44 14.75 15.81
CA ALA A 414 6.13 15.33 15.53
C ALA A 414 6.19 16.35 14.38
N ILE A 415 5.41 16.10 13.33
CA ILE A 415 5.23 16.99 12.17
C ILE A 415 4.08 17.99 12.37
N THR A 416 3.44 17.96 13.52
CA THR A 416 2.30 18.83 13.88
C THR A 416 2.71 20.00 14.77
N GLU A 417 3.97 20.06 15.20
CA GLU A 417 4.51 21.12 16.04
C GLU A 417 4.88 22.37 15.20
N PRO A 418 4.74 23.59 15.73
CA PRO A 418 5.22 24.80 15.06
C PRO A 418 6.71 24.69 14.68
N GLY A 419 7.09 25.13 13.48
CA GLY A 419 8.48 25.03 12.99
C GLY A 419 8.91 23.64 12.47
N SER A 420 8.07 22.61 12.56
CA SER A 420 8.38 21.24 12.10
C SER A 420 8.28 21.02 10.58
N GLY A 421 7.99 22.08 9.80
CA GLY A 421 7.68 21.93 8.39
C GLY A 421 8.82 21.35 7.54
N THR A 422 10.08 21.56 7.93
CA THR A 422 11.26 20.93 7.29
C THR A 422 11.30 19.41 7.48
N LYS A 423 10.65 18.88 8.53
CA LYS A 423 10.61 17.44 8.86
C LYS A 423 9.63 16.66 8.00
N ILE A 424 8.73 17.34 7.28
CA ILE A 424 7.67 16.68 6.51
C ILE A 424 8.22 15.83 5.36
N TRP A 425 9.27 16.29 4.68
CA TRP A 425 9.91 15.49 3.63
C TRP A 425 10.56 14.22 4.17
N SER A 426 11.21 14.30 5.33
CA SER A 426 11.77 13.14 6.04
C SER A 426 10.66 12.17 6.46
N TRP A 427 9.51 12.68 6.89
CA TRP A 427 8.34 11.86 7.24
C TRP A 427 7.77 11.12 6.02
N PHE A 428 7.64 11.81 4.88
CA PHE A 428 7.23 11.16 3.62
C PHE A 428 8.21 10.11 3.14
N ALA A 429 9.51 10.38 3.27
CA ALA A 429 10.54 9.40 2.93
C ALA A 429 10.43 8.15 3.82
N ALA A 430 10.17 8.32 5.11
CA ALA A 430 9.96 7.20 6.04
C ALA A 430 8.71 6.37 5.70
N ILE A 431 7.59 7.04 5.39
CA ILE A 431 6.36 6.35 4.92
C ILE A 431 6.56 5.66 3.58
N ALA A 432 7.25 6.31 2.64
CA ALA A 432 7.56 5.72 1.35
C ALA A 432 8.42 4.47 1.54
N SER A 433 9.44 4.52 2.40
CA SER A 433 10.25 3.35 2.77
C SER A 433 9.39 2.22 3.33
N LEU A 434 8.46 2.51 4.26
CA LEU A 434 7.52 1.53 4.82
C LEU A 434 6.68 0.86 3.73
N VAL A 435 6.05 1.66 2.87
CA VAL A 435 5.14 1.13 1.85
C VAL A 435 5.90 0.39 0.74
N LEU A 436 7.02 0.92 0.27
CA LEU A 436 7.79 0.33 -0.81
C LEU A 436 8.45 -0.99 -0.37
N SER A 437 9.02 -1.05 0.82
CA SER A 437 9.65 -2.27 1.35
C SER A 437 8.64 -3.38 1.66
N SER A 438 7.51 -3.06 2.31
CA SER A 438 6.44 -4.03 2.55
C SER A 438 5.78 -4.52 1.24
N SER A 439 5.68 -3.63 0.24
CA SER A 439 5.17 -3.98 -1.10
C SER A 439 6.07 -4.95 -1.85
N LEU A 440 7.39 -5.00 -1.58
CA LEU A 440 8.29 -5.99 -2.19
C LEU A 440 7.91 -7.41 -1.77
N ILE A 441 7.70 -7.63 -0.48
CA ILE A 441 7.27 -8.93 0.05
C ILE A 441 5.87 -9.28 -0.47
N LEU A 442 4.96 -8.30 -0.50
CA LEU A 442 3.62 -8.52 -1.06
C LEU A 442 3.69 -8.85 -2.56
N TYR A 443 4.62 -8.28 -3.31
CA TYR A 443 4.88 -8.60 -4.71
C TYR A 443 5.43 -10.02 -4.89
N VAL A 444 6.30 -10.49 -3.99
CA VAL A 444 6.78 -11.89 -3.94
C VAL A 444 5.63 -12.85 -3.67
N ILE A 445 4.79 -12.56 -2.65
CA ILE A 445 3.59 -13.34 -2.33
C ILE A 445 2.65 -13.38 -3.53
N ALA A 446 2.37 -12.23 -4.15
CA ALA A 446 1.50 -12.15 -5.32
C ALA A 446 2.05 -12.93 -6.51
N THR A 447 3.38 -12.89 -6.73
CA THR A 447 4.05 -13.68 -7.75
C THR A 447 3.90 -15.17 -7.48
N LEU A 448 4.14 -15.62 -6.25
CA LEU A 448 3.97 -17.02 -5.87
C LEU A 448 2.53 -17.49 -6.11
N ILE A 449 1.55 -16.68 -5.71
CA ILE A 449 0.14 -17.00 -5.88
C ILE A 449 -0.22 -17.06 -7.36
N ASP A 450 0.21 -16.08 -8.16
CA ASP A 450 -0.17 -16.01 -9.57
C ASP A 450 0.58 -17.06 -10.41
N ALA A 451 1.84 -17.39 -10.09
CA ALA A 451 2.62 -18.42 -10.78
C ALA A 451 2.11 -19.85 -10.52
N ASN A 452 1.61 -20.13 -9.32
CA ASN A 452 1.11 -21.46 -8.96
C ASN A 452 -0.38 -21.68 -9.30
N LYS A 453 -1.06 -20.68 -9.87
CA LYS A 453 -2.43 -20.85 -10.42
C LYS A 453 -2.44 -21.47 -11.81
N VAL A 454 -1.43 -21.14 -12.63
CA VAL A 454 -1.34 -21.57 -14.04
C VAL A 454 -0.87 -23.02 -14.11
N SER A 455 -1.37 -23.79 -15.08
CA SER A 455 -0.97 -25.19 -15.35
C SER A 455 0.53 -25.39 -15.44
N ASP A 456 1.23 -24.43 -16.06
CA ASP A 456 2.65 -24.52 -16.38
C ASP A 456 3.56 -24.19 -15.17
N GLY A 457 2.99 -23.76 -14.05
CA GLY A 457 3.71 -23.42 -12.83
C GLY A 457 4.65 -22.22 -12.95
N MET A 458 5.72 -22.22 -12.16
CA MET A 458 6.65 -21.09 -12.06
C MET A 458 7.78 -21.16 -13.08
N SER A 459 7.73 -20.28 -14.08
CA SER A 459 8.84 -20.13 -15.03
C SER A 459 10.11 -19.57 -14.36
N LYS A 460 11.30 -19.92 -14.88
CA LYS A 460 12.59 -19.37 -14.41
C LYS A 460 12.61 -17.83 -14.42
N LYS A 461 11.99 -17.22 -15.43
CA LYS A 461 11.85 -15.76 -15.52
C LYS A 461 10.96 -15.19 -14.43
N ALA A 462 9.85 -15.87 -14.10
CA ALA A 462 8.96 -15.45 -13.01
C ALA A 462 9.62 -15.62 -11.63
N LEU A 463 10.40 -16.68 -11.44
CA LEU A 463 11.21 -16.89 -10.23
C LEU A 463 12.24 -15.77 -10.05
N LEU A 464 13.03 -15.47 -11.09
CA LEU A 464 14.06 -14.43 -11.00
C LEU A 464 13.46 -13.03 -10.80
N ASN A 465 12.57 -12.60 -11.71
CA ASN A 465 12.06 -11.21 -11.72
C ASN A 465 10.96 -10.96 -10.67
N GLY A 466 10.28 -12.03 -10.23
CA GLY A 466 9.13 -11.92 -9.36
C GLY A 466 9.38 -12.36 -7.92
N ILE A 467 10.49 -13.05 -7.64
CA ILE A 467 10.84 -13.53 -6.30
C ILE A 467 12.26 -13.12 -5.92
N VAL A 468 13.28 -13.56 -6.67
CA VAL A 468 14.69 -13.40 -6.26
C VAL A 468 15.11 -11.93 -6.22
N ILE A 469 14.93 -11.17 -7.31
CA ILE A 469 15.34 -9.75 -7.35
C ILE A 469 14.56 -8.91 -6.32
N PRO A 470 13.22 -9.01 -6.20
CA PRO A 470 12.49 -8.30 -5.14
C PRO A 470 12.96 -8.65 -3.72
N LEU A 471 13.30 -9.93 -3.45
CA LEU A 471 13.84 -10.33 -2.14
C LEU A 471 15.22 -9.73 -1.88
N ILE A 472 16.11 -9.68 -2.88
CA ILE A 472 17.42 -9.02 -2.74
C ILE A 472 17.23 -7.53 -2.43
N ALA A 473 16.38 -6.84 -3.19
CA ALA A 473 16.07 -5.42 -2.95
C ALA A 473 15.47 -5.20 -1.54
N TRP A 474 14.61 -6.12 -1.10
CA TRP A 474 14.03 -6.08 0.24
C TRP A 474 15.08 -6.31 1.33
N VAL A 475 15.96 -7.33 1.20
CA VAL A 475 17.03 -7.59 2.17
C VAL A 475 17.92 -6.37 2.31
N VAL A 476 18.35 -5.77 1.19
CA VAL A 476 19.16 -4.55 1.21
C VAL A 476 18.42 -3.45 1.96
N GLY A 477 17.17 -3.13 1.58
CA GLY A 477 16.41 -2.03 2.20
C GLY A 477 16.13 -2.21 3.71
N VAL A 478 15.79 -3.43 4.14
CA VAL A 478 15.55 -3.73 5.56
C VAL A 478 16.87 -3.71 6.34
N MET A 479 17.94 -4.31 5.82
CA MET A 479 19.24 -4.33 6.50
C MET A 479 19.84 -2.94 6.63
N THR A 480 19.72 -2.08 5.61
CA THR A 480 20.13 -0.67 5.72
C THR A 480 19.31 0.08 6.77
N THR A 481 18.01 -0.18 6.85
CA THR A 481 17.13 0.45 7.86
C THR A 481 17.47 -0.02 9.27
N LEU A 482 17.70 -1.32 9.46
CA LEU A 482 18.15 -1.88 10.73
C LEU A 482 19.52 -1.36 11.15
N ALA A 483 20.47 -1.23 10.20
CA ALA A 483 21.77 -0.66 10.48
C ALA A 483 21.65 0.79 10.98
N ILE A 484 20.80 1.61 10.37
CA ILE A 484 20.54 2.99 10.84
C ILE A 484 19.97 2.98 12.26
N ILE A 485 18.99 2.12 12.55
CA ILE A 485 18.37 2.02 13.88
C ILE A 485 19.40 1.61 14.95
N LEU A 486 20.25 0.63 14.64
CA LEU A 486 21.28 0.16 15.55
C LEU A 486 22.37 1.23 15.76
N LEU A 487 22.82 1.89 14.70
CA LEU A 487 23.80 2.97 14.80
C LEU A 487 23.26 4.14 15.64
N ASN A 488 22.01 4.54 15.45
CA ASN A 488 21.38 5.59 16.26
C ASN A 488 21.10 5.16 17.70
N GLY A 489 20.95 3.87 17.97
CA GLY A 489 20.60 3.34 19.30
C GLY A 489 21.80 2.98 20.19
N PHE A 490 22.99 2.75 19.62
CA PHE A 490 24.16 2.26 20.35
C PHE A 490 25.36 3.21 20.34
N VAL A 491 25.35 4.27 19.53
CA VAL A 491 26.44 5.25 19.46
C VAL A 491 26.15 6.37 20.45
N SER A 492 27.06 6.60 21.40
CA SER A 492 27.00 7.75 22.31
C SER A 492 27.05 9.07 21.52
N GLU A 493 26.39 10.13 22.00
CA GLU A 493 26.36 11.46 21.35
C GLU A 493 27.76 11.97 20.98
N GLU A 494 28.79 11.62 21.76
CA GLU A 494 30.20 11.95 21.52
C GLU A 494 30.79 11.39 20.22
N ASN A 495 30.26 10.28 19.70
CA ASN A 495 30.76 9.62 18.48
C ASN A 495 29.85 9.86 17.27
N LEU A 496 28.71 10.53 17.41
CA LEU A 496 27.69 10.62 16.38
C LEU A 496 28.21 11.28 15.08
N ALA A 497 29.05 12.31 15.21
CA ALA A 497 29.63 13.06 14.11
C ALA A 497 30.48 12.19 13.15
N ASP A 498 31.18 11.18 13.68
CA ASP A 498 31.99 10.26 12.87
C ASP A 498 31.13 9.27 12.07
N TYR A 499 29.89 9.01 12.51
CA TYR A 499 28.96 8.07 11.88
C TYR A 499 27.92 8.73 10.97
N GLU A 500 27.78 10.07 10.97
CA GLU A 500 26.84 10.78 10.08
C GLU A 500 27.08 10.46 8.60
N ASN A 501 28.34 10.38 8.19
CA ASN A 501 28.71 10.01 6.82
C ASN A 501 28.27 8.58 6.46
N ILE A 502 28.37 7.64 7.41
CA ILE A 502 27.94 6.25 7.21
C ILE A 502 26.42 6.19 7.11
N ILE A 503 25.71 6.89 7.99
CA ILE A 503 24.24 6.97 7.99
C ILE A 503 23.73 7.58 6.68
N ALA A 504 24.38 8.63 6.18
CA ALA A 504 24.04 9.25 4.90
C ALA A 504 24.22 8.29 3.72
N ILE A 505 25.35 7.58 3.65
CA ILE A 505 25.63 6.58 2.59
C ILE A 505 24.60 5.45 2.64
N VAL A 506 24.32 4.90 3.83
CA VAL A 506 23.35 3.79 4.02
C VAL A 506 21.94 4.23 3.64
N SER A 507 21.56 5.48 3.95
CA SER A 507 20.27 6.05 3.57
C SER A 507 20.13 6.23 2.05
N ILE A 508 21.19 6.68 1.37
CA ILE A 508 21.22 6.79 -0.10
C ILE A 508 21.09 5.40 -0.74
N ILE A 509 21.82 4.40 -0.24
CA ILE A 509 21.73 3.02 -0.75
C ILE A 509 20.29 2.50 -0.61
N ASN A 510 19.65 2.74 0.53
CA ASN A 510 18.26 2.34 0.76
C ASN A 510 17.30 3.01 -0.24
N PHE A 511 17.41 4.34 -0.37
CA PHE A 511 16.59 5.14 -1.28
C PHE A 511 16.75 4.69 -2.73
N VAL A 512 17.99 4.60 -3.21
CA VAL A 512 18.31 4.17 -4.58
C VAL A 512 17.77 2.76 -4.83
N THR A 513 18.00 1.82 -3.90
CA THR A 513 17.56 0.43 -4.06
C THR A 513 16.04 0.34 -4.17
N LEU A 514 15.29 0.99 -3.29
CA LEU A 514 13.82 0.92 -3.29
C LEU A 514 13.22 1.67 -4.48
N VAL A 515 13.63 2.91 -4.72
CA VAL A 515 13.03 3.76 -5.76
C VAL A 515 13.40 3.27 -7.16
N VAL A 516 14.68 3.00 -7.42
CA VAL A 516 15.13 2.53 -8.75
C VAL A 516 14.53 1.16 -9.07
N PHE A 517 14.39 0.28 -8.08
CA PHE A 517 13.74 -1.02 -8.29
C PHE A 517 12.27 -0.86 -8.72
N TRP A 518 11.51 0.01 -8.05
CA TRP A 518 10.11 0.23 -8.40
C TRP A 518 9.94 0.94 -9.75
N ILE A 519 10.82 1.89 -10.07
CA ILE A 519 10.90 2.50 -11.41
C ILE A 519 11.20 1.41 -12.46
N TYR A 520 12.16 0.53 -12.19
CA TYR A 520 12.49 -0.58 -13.07
C TYR A 520 11.29 -1.52 -13.29
N ILE A 521 10.55 -1.89 -12.24
CA ILE A 521 9.32 -2.70 -12.39
C ILE A 521 8.25 -1.96 -13.20
N ALA A 522 8.05 -0.67 -12.94
CA ALA A 522 7.05 0.13 -13.65
C ALA A 522 7.39 0.26 -15.15
N LEU A 523 8.64 0.61 -15.46
CA LEU A 523 9.13 0.76 -16.84
C LEU A 523 9.20 -0.58 -17.57
N SER A 524 9.73 -1.63 -16.93
CA SER A 524 9.78 -2.96 -17.55
C SER A 524 8.37 -3.49 -17.85
N GLY A 525 7.41 -3.27 -16.95
CA GLY A 525 6.00 -3.61 -17.18
C GLY A 525 5.37 -2.81 -18.32
N PHE A 526 5.61 -1.50 -18.37
CA PHE A 526 5.13 -0.62 -19.44
C PHE A 526 5.74 -0.99 -20.81
N ILE A 527 7.07 -1.14 -20.88
CA ILE A 527 7.80 -1.47 -22.11
C ILE A 527 7.44 -2.88 -22.61
N LEU A 528 7.36 -3.87 -21.71
CA LEU A 528 6.98 -5.23 -22.11
C LEU A 528 5.56 -5.27 -22.67
N ASN A 529 4.59 -4.64 -22.00
CA ASN A 529 3.20 -4.66 -22.45
C ASN A 529 2.94 -3.78 -23.68
N ASN A 530 3.52 -2.59 -23.77
CA ASN A 530 3.18 -1.63 -24.83
C ASN A 530 4.11 -1.71 -26.05
N VAL A 531 5.37 -2.10 -25.88
CA VAL A 531 6.37 -2.11 -26.97
C VAL A 531 6.60 -3.54 -27.47
N VAL A 532 6.90 -4.48 -26.58
CA VAL A 532 7.31 -5.84 -26.98
C VAL A 532 6.11 -6.69 -27.41
N TYR A 533 5.01 -6.68 -26.65
CA TYR A 533 3.81 -7.43 -27.01
C TYR A 533 3.13 -6.89 -28.27
N ASN A 534 3.07 -5.57 -28.46
CA ASN A 534 2.56 -4.99 -29.71
C ASN A 534 3.44 -5.34 -30.90
N LYS A 535 4.77 -5.30 -30.77
CA LYS A 535 5.68 -5.68 -31.87
C LYS A 535 5.57 -7.16 -32.25
N LYS A 536 5.52 -8.07 -31.26
CA LYS A 536 5.30 -9.51 -31.52
C LYS A 536 3.93 -9.79 -32.14
N ARG A 537 2.88 -9.12 -31.66
CA ARG A 537 1.53 -9.23 -32.26
C ARG A 537 1.55 -8.75 -33.69
N HIS A 538 2.21 -7.63 -33.99
CA HIS A 538 2.31 -7.09 -35.34
C HIS A 538 3.07 -8.03 -36.29
N VAL A 539 4.17 -8.63 -35.82
CA VAL A 539 4.95 -9.62 -36.58
C VAL A 539 4.15 -10.91 -36.82
N MET A 540 3.44 -11.43 -35.81
CA MET A 540 2.58 -12.60 -35.98
C MET A 540 1.38 -12.34 -36.90
N THR A 541 0.81 -11.13 -36.85
CA THR A 541 -0.29 -10.75 -37.75
C THR A 541 0.21 -10.61 -39.19
N LYS A 542 1.41 -10.03 -39.40
CA LYS A 542 2.04 -9.97 -40.72
C LYS A 542 2.39 -11.34 -41.26
N LYS A 543 2.89 -12.25 -40.41
CA LYS A 543 3.17 -13.62 -40.80
C LYS A 543 1.91 -14.38 -41.18
N ALA A 544 0.85 -14.29 -40.37
CA ALA A 544 -0.44 -14.93 -40.68
C ALA A 544 -1.10 -14.37 -41.95
N LEU A 545 -0.91 -13.08 -42.26
CA LEU A 545 -1.37 -12.48 -43.52
C LEU A 545 -0.52 -12.93 -44.71
N ALA A 546 0.80 -13.09 -44.53
CA ALA A 546 1.69 -13.60 -45.57
C ALA A 546 1.42 -15.09 -45.87
N ASP A 547 1.20 -15.90 -44.83
CA ASP A 547 0.86 -17.32 -44.97
C ASP A 547 -0.50 -17.47 -45.70
N LYS A 548 -1.50 -16.62 -45.40
CA LYS A 548 -2.77 -16.57 -46.15
C LYS A 548 -2.63 -16.11 -47.60
N ALA A 549 -1.73 -15.16 -47.88
CA ALA A 549 -1.49 -14.71 -49.25
C ALA A 549 -0.85 -15.82 -50.10
N LEU A 550 0.05 -16.59 -49.49
CA LEU A 550 0.66 -17.78 -50.09
C LEU A 550 -0.35 -18.91 -50.34
N GLU A 551 -1.33 -19.10 -49.46
CA GLU A 551 -2.40 -20.08 -49.69
C GLU A 551 -3.30 -19.71 -50.89
N VAL A 552 -3.59 -18.42 -51.08
CA VAL A 552 -4.38 -17.93 -52.22
C VAL A 552 -3.61 -18.04 -53.55
N GLU A 553 -2.29 -17.82 -53.55
CA GLU A 553 -1.44 -18.00 -54.74
C GLU A 553 -1.21 -19.48 -55.14
N ILE A 554 -1.54 -20.44 -54.27
CA ILE A 554 -1.43 -21.88 -54.56
C ILE A 554 -2.77 -22.45 -55.07
N GLU A 555 -3.89 -21.75 -54.85
CA GLU A 555 -5.22 -22.13 -55.33
C GLU A 555 -5.59 -21.52 -56.70
N ASP A 556 -4.85 -20.52 -57.18
CA ASP A 556 -4.87 -19.98 -58.55
C ASP A 556 -3.80 -20.66 -59.44
#